data_AF-A0A196NL37-F1
#
_entry.id   AF-A0A196NL37-F1
#
_cell.length_a   1.000
_cell.length_b   1.000
_cell.length_c   1.000
_cell.angle_alpha   90.00
_cell.angle_beta   90.00
_cell.angle_gamma   90.00
#
_symmetry.space_group_name_H-M   'P 1'
#
loop_
_entity.id
_entity.type
_entity.pdbx_description
1 polymer ?
#
loop_
_entity_poly.entity_id
_entity_poly.type
_entity_poly.pdbx_seq_one_letter_code
_entity_poly.pdbx_strand_id
1 'polypeptide(L)'
;MDDNAPLFDPHSGETAYQQAWTYMTELALELEKRAGIPLEEWSKLSMVDVGLRLTSGIEIVNPNPQQIYYRVTDRAALLLVQQATYSVDAFEAARKVVAANVWNSAPLPIKLRAFAVGMLNGTVPRPKQQGGGNTNLFVRWQIYSGCKTAHEMFGLPLVRKDHEPEESAADLMANLASEFDHPFKFNTVRDWLKHKNYTVFRKRCDAATDYMRDKYLFDLGVKRQRP
;
A
#
# COMPACT_ATOMS: atom_id res chain seq x y z
N MET A 1 -2.79 -4.86 26.48
CA MET A 1 -2.37 -4.20 25.23
C MET A 1 -2.41 -2.73 25.55
N ASP A 2 -1.28 -2.03 25.48
CA ASP A 2 -1.27 -0.59 25.69
C ASP A 2 -2.07 0.05 24.56
N ASP A 3 -3.20 0.66 24.90
CA ASP A 3 -4.08 1.48 24.06
C ASP A 3 -3.41 2.81 23.66
N ASN A 4 -2.09 2.80 23.41
CA ASN A 4 -1.32 3.98 23.01
C ASN A 4 -1.34 4.16 21.49
N ALA A 5 -2.54 4.23 20.89
CA ALA A 5 -2.63 5.05 19.70
C ALA A 5 -2.32 6.48 20.17
N PRO A 6 -1.37 7.21 19.54
CA PRO A 6 -1.12 8.59 19.93
C PRO A 6 -2.37 9.39 19.58
N LEU A 7 -3.24 9.53 20.58
CA LEU A 7 -4.25 10.56 20.61
C LEU A 7 -3.49 11.88 20.72
N PHE A 8 -3.91 12.87 19.94
CA PHE A 8 -3.42 14.24 20.08
C PHE A 8 -3.26 14.60 21.56
N ASP A 9 -2.03 14.91 21.97
CA ASP A 9 -1.72 15.31 23.33
C ASP A 9 -1.69 16.84 23.39
N PRO A 10 -2.75 17.51 23.88
CA PRO A 10 -2.78 18.96 23.98
C PRO A 10 -1.78 19.51 25.01
N HIS A 11 -1.15 18.67 25.82
CA HIS A 11 -0.24 19.06 26.89
C HIS A 11 1.25 18.97 26.52
N SER A 12 1.58 18.44 25.34
CA SER A 12 2.97 18.31 24.86
C SER A 12 3.64 19.67 24.56
N GLY A 13 2.85 20.73 24.36
CA GLY A 13 3.33 22.03 23.87
C GLY A 13 3.57 22.06 22.35
N GLU A 14 3.39 20.93 21.66
CA GLU A 14 3.48 20.81 20.21
C GLU A 14 2.11 21.04 19.55
N THR A 15 2.09 21.62 18.35
CA THR A 15 0.84 21.77 17.58
C THR A 15 0.36 20.41 17.07
N ALA A 16 -0.94 20.30 16.78
CA ALA A 16 -1.51 19.09 16.16
C ALA A 16 -0.79 18.73 14.85
N TYR A 17 -0.31 19.72 14.11
CA TYR A 17 0.48 19.53 12.90
C TYR A 17 1.85 18.90 13.19
N GLN A 18 2.56 19.39 14.20
CA GLN A 18 3.87 18.84 14.62
C GLN A 18 3.74 17.39 15.11
N GLN A 19 2.73 17.09 15.92
CA GLN A 19 2.49 15.72 16.39
C GLN A 19 2.12 14.78 15.24
N ALA A 20 1.24 15.22 14.32
CA ALA A 20 0.89 14.46 13.13
C ALA A 20 2.11 14.20 12.22
N TRP A 21 2.97 15.21 12.06
CA TRP A 21 4.20 15.10 11.29
C TRP A 21 5.13 14.01 11.85
N THR A 22 5.43 14.08 13.15
CA THR A 22 6.30 13.09 13.83
C THR A 22 5.73 11.68 13.66
N TYR A 23 4.45 11.49 13.97
CA TYR A 23 3.78 10.19 13.86
C TYR A 23 3.81 9.62 12.44
N MET A 24 3.48 10.43 11.43
CA MET A 24 3.45 9.99 10.04
C MET A 24 4.86 9.68 9.51
N THR A 25 5.87 10.41 9.97
CA THR A 25 7.28 10.14 9.65
C THR A 25 7.73 8.82 10.26
N GLU A 26 7.41 8.55 11.52
CA GLU A 26 7.72 7.28 12.19
C GLU A 26 7.06 6.09 11.47
N LEU A 27 5.79 6.24 11.07
CA LEU A 27 5.06 5.23 10.29
C LEU A 27 5.73 4.94 8.95
N ALA A 28 6.17 5.99 8.24
CA ALA A 28 6.88 5.83 6.97
C ALA A 28 8.21 5.07 7.18
N LEU A 29 8.97 5.40 8.22
CA LEU A 29 10.22 4.72 8.55
C LEU A 29 10.00 3.26 9.02
N GLU A 30 8.92 2.97 9.74
CA GLU A 30 8.57 1.59 10.10
C GLU A 30 8.19 0.77 8.86
N LEU A 31 7.44 1.38 7.94
CA LEU A 31 7.06 0.77 6.68
C LEU A 31 8.28 0.44 5.82
N GLU A 32 9.26 1.35 5.74
CA GLU A 32 10.58 1.11 5.12
C GLU A 32 11.27 -0.12 5.72
N LYS A 33 11.38 -0.16 7.05
CA LYS A 33 11.99 -1.30 7.77
C LYS A 33 11.28 -2.61 7.46
N ARG A 34 9.94 -2.61 7.44
CA ARG A 34 9.13 -3.81 7.17
C ARG A 34 9.22 -4.26 5.71
N ALA A 35 9.26 -3.34 4.76
CA ALA A 35 9.34 -3.69 3.33
C ALA A 35 10.77 -4.00 2.86
N GLY A 36 11.78 -3.62 3.65
CA GLY A 36 13.20 -3.78 3.36
C GLY A 36 13.64 -2.98 2.13
N ILE A 37 13.00 -1.83 1.88
CA ILE A 37 13.32 -0.92 0.76
C ILE A 37 13.25 0.53 1.26
N PRO A 38 14.27 1.36 0.97
CA PRO A 38 14.26 2.80 1.25
C PRO A 38 13.06 3.51 0.63
N LEU A 39 12.35 4.39 1.35
CA LEU A 39 11.14 5.09 0.88
C LEU A 39 11.30 5.74 -0.51
N GLU A 40 12.47 6.31 -0.78
CA GLU A 40 12.86 6.90 -2.08
C GLU A 40 12.70 5.93 -3.28
N GLU A 41 12.87 4.63 -3.05
CA GLU A 41 12.73 3.60 -4.08
C GLU A 41 11.28 3.13 -4.27
N TRP A 42 10.36 3.48 -3.37
CA TRP A 42 8.97 3.01 -3.46
C TRP A 42 8.23 3.54 -4.69
N SER A 43 8.56 4.74 -5.17
CA SER A 43 8.03 5.25 -6.44
C SER A 43 8.42 4.43 -7.66
N LYS A 44 9.53 3.67 -7.57
CA LYS A 44 10.02 2.79 -8.64
C LYS A 44 9.31 1.43 -8.59
N LEU A 45 8.60 1.12 -7.50
CA LEU A 45 7.88 -0.13 -7.33
C LEU A 45 6.50 -0.08 -7.96
N SER A 46 6.11 -1.19 -8.59
CA SER A 46 4.73 -1.39 -8.99
C SER A 46 3.85 -1.70 -7.77
N MET A 47 2.53 -1.46 -7.85
CA MET A 47 1.57 -1.91 -6.82
C MET A 47 1.69 -3.41 -6.54
N VAL A 48 2.03 -4.18 -7.58
CA VAL A 48 2.28 -5.61 -7.51
C VAL A 48 3.50 -5.91 -6.63
N ASP A 49 4.60 -5.15 -6.79
CA ASP A 49 5.81 -5.33 -5.99
C ASP A 49 5.58 -5.01 -4.52
N VAL A 50 4.88 -3.91 -4.26
CA VAL A 50 4.53 -3.53 -2.89
C VAL A 50 3.59 -4.55 -2.27
N GLY A 51 2.57 -4.98 -3.02
CA GLY A 51 1.63 -6.01 -2.58
C GLY A 51 2.33 -7.32 -2.23
N LEU A 52 3.30 -7.76 -3.03
CA LEU A 52 4.10 -8.95 -2.74
C LEU A 52 4.94 -8.78 -1.47
N ARG A 53 5.58 -7.62 -1.27
CA ARG A 53 6.41 -7.33 -0.09
C ARG A 53 5.62 -7.27 1.22
N LEU A 54 4.42 -6.70 1.17
CA LEU A 54 3.54 -6.56 2.33
C LEU A 54 2.67 -7.79 2.59
N THR A 55 2.76 -8.82 1.74
CA THR A 55 1.96 -10.04 1.93
C THR A 55 2.68 -11.01 2.85
N SER A 56 2.12 -11.18 4.05
CA SER A 56 2.53 -12.23 4.97
C SER A 56 2.62 -13.60 4.29
N GLY A 57 3.72 -14.30 4.51
CA GLY A 57 4.01 -15.59 3.88
C GLY A 57 4.58 -15.49 2.46
N ILE A 58 4.94 -14.30 1.99
CA ILE A 58 5.78 -14.08 0.81
C ILE A 58 7.06 -13.37 1.25
N GLU A 59 8.21 -14.01 1.04
CA GLU A 59 9.54 -13.46 1.31
C GLU A 59 10.27 -13.29 -0.01
N ILE A 60 10.88 -12.12 -0.22
CA ILE A 60 11.71 -11.84 -1.39
C ILE A 60 13.14 -12.21 -1.07
N VAL A 61 13.72 -13.11 -1.86
CA VAL A 61 15.10 -13.55 -1.70
C VAL A 61 15.94 -13.02 -2.85
N ASN A 62 17.02 -12.33 -2.49
CA ASN A 62 17.87 -11.60 -3.43
C ASN A 62 19.33 -12.06 -3.22
N PRO A 63 19.71 -13.26 -3.67
CA PRO A 63 21.05 -13.81 -3.43
C PRO A 63 22.16 -12.99 -4.10
N ASN A 64 21.86 -12.26 -5.18
CA ASN A 64 22.77 -11.31 -5.83
C ASN A 64 21.95 -10.30 -6.67
N PRO A 65 22.56 -9.21 -7.16
CA PRO A 65 21.84 -8.14 -7.88
C PRO A 65 21.10 -8.57 -9.16
N GLN A 66 21.39 -9.76 -9.70
CA GLN A 66 20.83 -10.24 -10.97
C GLN A 66 19.76 -11.32 -10.77
N GLN A 67 19.57 -11.80 -9.54
CA GLN A 67 18.69 -12.93 -9.23
C GLN A 67 17.72 -12.53 -8.13
N ILE A 68 16.43 -12.53 -8.46
CA ILE A 68 15.34 -12.34 -7.51
C ILE A 68 14.42 -13.55 -7.60
N TYR A 69 14.14 -14.18 -6.46
CA TYR A 69 13.08 -15.19 -6.37
C TYR A 69 12.27 -15.01 -5.08
N TYR A 70 11.13 -15.69 -5.00
CA TYR A 70 10.18 -15.54 -3.92
C TYR A 70 10.02 -16.85 -3.16
N ARG A 71 10.22 -16.82 -1.84
CA ARG A 71 9.79 -17.92 -0.97
C ARG A 71 8.35 -17.66 -0.57
N VAL A 72 7.46 -18.58 -0.93
CA VAL A 72 6.02 -18.41 -0.73
C VAL A 72 5.49 -19.60 0.06
N THR A 73 4.80 -19.32 1.16
CA THR A 73 4.10 -20.36 1.94
C THR A 73 2.92 -20.95 1.16
N ASP A 74 2.54 -22.19 1.43
CA ASP A 74 1.41 -22.83 0.74
C ASP A 74 0.09 -22.06 0.90
N ARG A 75 -0.12 -21.46 2.08
CA ARG A 75 -1.29 -20.62 2.35
C ARG A 75 -1.29 -19.37 1.48
N ALA A 76 -0.17 -18.64 1.43
CA ALA A 76 -0.05 -17.45 0.60
C ALA A 76 -0.20 -17.78 -0.90
N ALA A 77 0.40 -18.89 -1.34
CA ALA A 77 0.27 -19.37 -2.71
C ALA A 77 -1.19 -19.67 -3.08
N LEU A 78 -1.95 -20.33 -2.20
CA LEU A 78 -3.36 -20.61 -2.42
C LEU A 78 -4.18 -19.33 -2.57
N LEU A 79 -4.03 -18.39 -1.63
CA LEU A 79 -4.76 -17.13 -1.64
C LEU A 79 -4.43 -16.30 -2.88
N LEU A 80 -3.16 -16.21 -3.24
CA LEU A 80 -2.69 -15.46 -4.40
C LEU A 80 -3.30 -16.02 -5.70
N VAL A 81 -3.28 -17.34 -5.88
CA VAL A 81 -3.88 -17.99 -7.07
C VAL A 81 -5.40 -17.84 -7.10
N GLN A 82 -6.08 -17.93 -5.96
CA GLN A 82 -7.53 -17.69 -5.89
C GLN A 82 -7.87 -16.26 -6.31
N GLN A 83 -7.15 -15.27 -5.79
CA GLN A 83 -7.36 -13.85 -6.12
C GLN A 83 -7.00 -13.52 -7.57
N ALA A 84 -5.99 -14.19 -8.15
CA ALA A 84 -5.58 -14.02 -9.54
C ALA A 84 -6.70 -14.31 -10.55
N THR A 85 -7.73 -15.05 -10.15
CA THR A 85 -8.91 -15.33 -10.99
C THR A 85 -9.76 -14.08 -11.23
N TYR A 86 -9.74 -13.13 -10.29
CA TYR A 86 -10.65 -11.98 -10.27
C TYR A 86 -9.95 -10.62 -10.30
N SER A 87 -8.67 -10.57 -9.90
CA SER A 87 -7.90 -9.33 -9.79
C SER A 87 -6.70 -9.34 -10.73
N VAL A 88 -6.56 -8.27 -11.54
CA VAL A 88 -5.39 -8.09 -12.41
C VAL A 88 -4.12 -7.95 -11.61
N ASP A 89 -4.13 -7.22 -10.50
CA ASP A 89 -2.93 -7.05 -9.67
C ASP A 89 -2.50 -8.37 -9.04
N ALA A 90 -3.44 -9.17 -8.55
CA ALA A 90 -3.15 -10.51 -8.02
C ALA A 90 -2.65 -11.46 -9.12
N PHE A 91 -3.19 -11.34 -10.34
CA PHE A 91 -2.73 -12.11 -11.49
C PHE A 91 -1.31 -11.74 -11.88
N GLU A 92 -0.99 -10.45 -11.98
CA GLU A 92 0.36 -9.97 -12.27
C GLU A 92 1.35 -10.33 -11.15
N ALA A 93 0.91 -10.29 -9.89
CA ALA A 93 1.70 -10.75 -8.75
C ALA A 93 2.01 -12.24 -8.82
N ALA A 94 1.00 -13.09 -9.06
CA ALA A 94 1.18 -14.53 -9.25
C ALA A 94 2.10 -14.83 -10.44
N ARG A 95 1.89 -14.14 -11.57
CA ARG A 95 2.72 -14.26 -12.77
C ARG A 95 4.17 -13.88 -12.49
N LYS A 96 4.40 -12.77 -11.77
CA LYS A 96 5.74 -12.29 -11.40
C LYS A 96 6.47 -13.29 -10.51
N VAL A 97 5.80 -13.80 -9.47
CA VAL A 97 6.35 -14.84 -8.57
C VAL A 97 6.74 -16.08 -9.36
N VAL A 98 5.84 -16.59 -10.22
CA VAL A 98 6.11 -17.76 -11.05
C VAL A 98 7.27 -17.52 -12.00
N ALA A 99 7.26 -16.41 -12.75
CA ALA A 99 8.29 -16.11 -13.72
C ALA A 99 9.67 -15.98 -13.06
N ALA A 100 9.77 -15.25 -11.96
CA ALA A 100 11.01 -15.07 -11.21
C ALA A 100 11.54 -16.39 -10.65
N ASN A 101 10.69 -17.23 -10.07
CA ASN A 101 11.14 -18.52 -9.53
C ASN A 101 11.52 -19.50 -10.63
N VAL A 102 10.76 -19.58 -11.73
CA VAL A 102 11.09 -20.45 -12.87
C VAL A 102 12.42 -20.01 -13.50
N TRP A 103 12.59 -18.72 -13.75
CA TRP A 103 13.82 -18.17 -14.33
C TRP A 103 15.05 -18.49 -13.49
N ASN A 104 14.93 -18.36 -12.17
CA ASN A 104 16.02 -18.63 -11.23
C ASN A 104 16.07 -20.08 -10.73
N SER A 105 15.30 -21.00 -11.32
CA SER A 105 15.21 -22.41 -10.92
C SER A 105 14.91 -22.62 -9.42
N ALA A 106 14.17 -21.69 -8.81
CA ALA A 106 13.79 -21.73 -7.42
C ALA A 106 12.51 -22.57 -7.20
N PRO A 107 12.33 -23.19 -6.01
CA PRO A 107 11.14 -23.96 -5.71
C PRO A 107 9.85 -23.14 -5.85
N LEU A 108 8.81 -23.76 -6.44
CA LEU A 108 7.45 -23.24 -6.45
C LEU A 108 6.52 -24.09 -5.57
N PRO A 109 5.63 -23.49 -4.77
CA PRO A 109 4.53 -24.20 -4.11
C PRO A 109 3.60 -24.89 -5.11
N ILE A 110 2.95 -25.98 -4.68
CA ILE A 110 2.10 -26.82 -5.56
C ILE A 110 1.02 -25.99 -6.28
N LYS A 111 0.38 -25.06 -5.56
CA LYS A 111 -0.67 -24.20 -6.13
C LYS A 111 -0.13 -23.28 -7.24
N LEU A 112 1.05 -22.71 -7.05
CA LEU A 112 1.70 -21.87 -8.06
C LEU A 112 2.25 -22.68 -9.24
N ARG A 113 2.63 -23.95 -9.04
CA ARG A 113 2.98 -24.86 -10.15
C ARG A 113 1.78 -25.12 -11.06
N ALA A 114 0.62 -25.45 -10.47
CA ALA A 114 -0.60 -25.68 -11.25
C ALA A 114 -1.01 -24.41 -12.03
N PHE A 115 -0.93 -23.25 -11.38
CA PHE A 115 -1.13 -21.95 -12.03
C PHE A 115 -0.13 -21.71 -13.17
N ALA A 116 1.16 -21.99 -12.97
CA ALA A 116 2.20 -21.84 -13.98
C ALA A 116 1.95 -22.70 -15.22
N VAL A 117 1.60 -23.98 -15.04
CA VAL A 117 1.23 -24.88 -16.14
C VAL A 117 0.00 -24.33 -16.88
N GLY A 118 -0.99 -23.86 -16.13
CA GLY A 118 -2.19 -23.28 -16.72
C GLY A 118 -1.93 -21.99 -17.52
N MET A 119 -0.97 -21.16 -17.08
CA MET A 119 -0.52 -19.99 -17.86
C MET A 119 0.19 -20.39 -19.16
N LEU A 120 1.12 -21.35 -19.08
CA LEU A 120 1.87 -21.81 -20.25
C LEU A 120 0.95 -22.44 -21.32
N ASN A 121 -0.09 -23.14 -20.87
CA ASN A 121 -1.08 -23.76 -21.76
C ASN A 121 -2.21 -22.80 -22.17
N GLY A 122 -2.21 -21.54 -21.69
CA GLY A 122 -3.27 -20.56 -21.98
C GLY A 122 -4.63 -20.88 -21.36
N THR A 123 -4.71 -21.81 -20.40
CA THR A 123 -5.98 -22.21 -19.74
C THR A 123 -6.36 -21.28 -18.59
N VAL A 124 -5.44 -20.45 -18.12
CA VAL A 124 -5.71 -19.43 -17.10
C VAL A 124 -5.74 -18.05 -17.79
N PRO A 125 -6.92 -17.53 -18.15
CA PRO A 125 -7.02 -16.25 -18.84
C PRO A 125 -6.66 -15.11 -17.87
N ARG A 126 -5.96 -14.10 -18.39
CA ARG A 126 -5.73 -12.85 -17.67
C ARG A 126 -7.09 -12.17 -17.43
N PRO A 127 -7.44 -11.79 -16.19
CA PRO A 127 -8.67 -11.06 -15.92
C PRO A 127 -8.67 -9.72 -16.66
N LYS A 128 -9.85 -9.25 -17.08
CA LYS A 128 -9.99 -7.97 -17.78
C LYS A 128 -9.69 -6.83 -16.82
N GLN A 129 -8.84 -5.90 -17.26
CA GLN A 129 -8.53 -4.70 -16.50
C GLN A 129 -9.77 -3.80 -16.38
N GLN A 130 -10.27 -3.63 -15.16
CA GLN A 130 -11.35 -2.71 -14.87
C GLN A 130 -10.77 -1.32 -14.54
N GLY A 131 -10.76 -0.44 -15.54
CA GLY A 131 -10.37 0.97 -15.42
C GLY A 131 -8.91 1.29 -15.74
N GLY A 132 -8.60 2.59 -15.82
CA GLY A 132 -7.29 3.09 -16.25
C GLY A 132 -6.15 2.69 -15.31
N GLY A 133 -5.06 2.17 -15.91
CA GLY A 133 -3.79 1.93 -15.21
C GLY A 133 -3.14 3.26 -14.86
N ASN A 134 -2.54 3.36 -13.67
CA ASN A 134 -1.85 4.59 -13.27
C ASN A 134 -0.54 4.24 -12.56
N THR A 135 0.52 4.77 -13.14
CA THR A 135 1.83 4.94 -12.51
C THR A 135 1.66 5.62 -11.15
N ASN A 136 2.30 5.01 -10.15
CA ASN A 136 2.41 5.45 -8.77
C ASN A 136 1.10 5.51 -7.94
N LEU A 137 0.15 4.60 -8.19
CA LEU A 137 -1.08 4.46 -7.37
C LEU A 137 -0.77 4.24 -5.89
N PHE A 138 0.36 3.60 -5.58
CA PHE A 138 0.77 3.30 -4.21
C PHE A 138 1.03 4.55 -3.39
N VAL A 139 1.96 5.39 -3.86
CA VAL A 139 2.32 6.65 -3.18
C VAL A 139 1.09 7.56 -3.09
N ARG A 140 0.26 7.61 -4.15
CA ARG A 140 -1.00 8.36 -4.11
C ARG A 140 -1.96 7.84 -3.05
N TRP A 141 -2.09 6.52 -2.91
CA TRP A 141 -2.92 5.90 -1.87
C TRP A 141 -2.37 6.16 -0.47
N GLN A 142 -1.05 6.12 -0.27
CA GLN A 142 -0.45 6.46 1.02
C GLN A 142 -0.65 7.92 1.39
N ILE A 143 -0.45 8.84 0.46
CA ILE A 143 -0.72 10.27 0.67
C ILE A 143 -2.20 10.46 1.02
N TYR A 144 -3.11 9.84 0.27
CA TYR A 144 -4.54 9.92 0.53
C TYR A 144 -4.90 9.38 1.93
N SER A 145 -4.40 8.19 2.27
CA SER A 145 -4.67 7.54 3.55
C SER A 145 -4.07 8.33 4.70
N GLY A 146 -2.86 8.86 4.53
CA GLY A 146 -2.20 9.72 5.50
C GLY A 146 -2.97 11.02 5.77
N CYS A 147 -3.54 11.63 4.73
CA CYS A 147 -4.42 12.79 4.92
C CYS A 147 -5.64 12.44 5.80
N LYS A 148 -6.24 11.25 5.58
CA LYS A 148 -7.40 10.79 6.34
C LYS A 148 -7.04 10.46 7.78
N THR A 149 -5.91 9.78 8.01
CA THR A 149 -5.37 9.51 9.35
C THR A 149 -5.08 10.80 10.10
N ALA A 150 -4.40 11.77 9.46
CA ALA A 150 -4.08 13.05 10.07
C ALA A 150 -5.35 13.84 10.47
N HIS A 151 -6.38 13.79 9.63
CA HIS A 151 -7.69 14.38 9.94
C HIS A 151 -8.40 13.67 11.09
N GLU A 152 -8.46 12.34 11.06
CA GLU A 152 -9.22 11.53 12.01
C GLU A 152 -8.55 11.46 13.39
N MET A 153 -7.22 11.41 13.46
CA MET A 153 -6.47 11.27 14.72
C MET A 153 -6.04 12.60 15.35
N PHE A 154 -5.74 13.62 14.52
CA PHE A 154 -5.20 14.91 15.01
C PHE A 154 -6.15 16.10 14.74
N GLY A 155 -7.32 15.87 14.14
CA GLY A 155 -8.32 16.91 13.90
C GLY A 155 -7.93 17.92 12.82
N LEU A 156 -6.84 17.68 12.07
CA LEU A 156 -6.40 18.60 11.01
C LEU A 156 -7.46 18.71 9.91
N PRO A 157 -7.80 19.90 9.40
CA PRO A 157 -8.70 20.01 8.26
C PRO A 157 -8.11 19.25 7.06
N LEU A 158 -8.92 18.53 6.30
CA LEU A 158 -8.42 17.75 5.14
C LEU A 158 -7.69 18.63 4.12
N VAL A 159 -8.22 19.83 3.88
CA VAL A 159 -7.60 20.85 3.05
C VAL A 159 -7.93 22.21 3.67
N ARG A 160 -6.99 23.15 3.63
CA ARG A 160 -7.23 24.55 4.01
C ARG A 160 -8.01 25.29 2.93
N LYS A 161 -8.70 26.38 3.31
CA LYS A 161 -9.21 27.36 2.34
C LYS A 161 -8.08 28.29 1.91
N ASP A 162 -8.19 28.88 0.72
CA ASP A 162 -7.13 29.71 0.12
C ASP A 162 -6.74 30.94 0.96
N HIS A 163 -7.51 31.30 1.99
CA HIS A 163 -7.29 32.44 2.87
C HIS A 163 -7.00 32.08 4.33
N GLU A 164 -6.98 30.79 4.68
CA GLU A 164 -6.75 30.34 6.06
C GLU A 164 -5.25 30.06 6.29
N PRO A 165 -4.64 30.60 7.36
CA PRO A 165 -3.24 30.36 7.68
C PRO A 165 -2.99 28.97 8.28
N GLU A 166 -4.04 28.26 8.68
CA GLU A 166 -3.94 26.93 9.29
C GLU A 166 -3.50 25.89 8.25
N GLU A 167 -2.45 25.15 8.60
CA GLU A 167 -1.95 24.04 7.79
C GLU A 167 -2.93 22.87 7.81
N SER A 168 -3.12 22.24 6.65
CA SER A 168 -4.07 21.15 6.50
C SER A 168 -3.37 19.80 6.35
N ALA A 169 -4.14 18.71 6.48
CA ALA A 169 -3.65 17.36 6.24
C ALA A 169 -3.06 17.19 4.82
N ALA A 170 -3.58 17.94 3.83
CA ALA A 170 -3.01 17.97 2.49
C ALA A 170 -1.68 18.74 2.41
N ASP A 171 -1.49 19.81 3.18
CA ASP A 171 -0.19 20.50 3.27
C ASP A 171 0.83 19.57 3.95
N LEU A 172 0.45 18.94 5.05
CA LEU A 172 1.25 17.96 5.79
C LEU A 172 1.80 16.87 4.85
N MET A 173 0.91 16.18 4.14
CA MET A 173 1.31 15.06 3.28
C MET A 173 2.03 15.49 2.00
N ALA A 174 1.76 16.69 1.49
CA ALA A 174 2.51 17.25 0.36
C ALA A 174 3.96 17.58 0.76
N ASN A 175 4.14 18.16 1.95
CA ASN A 175 5.45 18.45 2.53
C ASN A 175 6.21 17.15 2.83
N LEU A 176 5.57 16.19 3.49
CA LEU A 176 6.16 14.89 3.80
C LEU A 176 6.56 14.13 2.53
N ALA A 177 5.70 14.10 1.51
CA ALA A 177 6.04 13.48 0.24
C ALA A 177 7.23 14.17 -0.44
N SER A 178 7.35 15.50 -0.32
CA SER A 178 8.47 16.25 -0.88
C SER A 178 9.79 15.90 -0.20
N GLU A 179 9.79 15.60 1.11
CA GLU A 179 10.98 15.13 1.82
C GLU A 179 11.44 13.74 1.38
N PHE A 180 10.53 12.88 0.93
CA PHE A 180 10.83 11.57 0.39
C PHE A 180 10.95 11.56 -1.15
N ASP A 181 11.49 12.64 -1.73
CA ASP A 181 11.71 12.79 -3.19
C ASP A 181 10.46 12.60 -4.07
N HIS A 182 9.28 12.88 -3.52
CA HIS A 182 7.99 12.85 -4.23
C HIS A 182 7.33 14.22 -4.17
N PRO A 183 7.80 15.21 -4.98
CA PRO A 183 7.38 16.61 -4.88
C PRO A 183 5.97 16.83 -5.44
N PHE A 184 4.97 16.32 -4.74
CA PHE A 184 3.56 16.60 -5.02
C PHE A 184 3.20 17.97 -4.48
N LYS A 185 2.73 18.85 -5.35
CA LYS A 185 2.20 20.15 -4.95
C LYS A 185 0.91 19.95 -4.15
N PHE A 186 0.66 20.84 -3.17
CA PHE A 186 -0.58 20.90 -2.40
C PHE A 186 -1.83 20.78 -3.27
N ASN A 187 -1.91 21.55 -4.37
CA ASN A 187 -3.07 21.54 -5.27
C ASN A 187 -3.37 20.15 -5.84
N THR A 188 -2.34 19.36 -6.13
CA THR A 188 -2.48 17.99 -6.63
C THR A 188 -3.10 17.09 -5.57
N VAL A 189 -2.62 17.17 -4.32
CA VAL A 189 -3.14 16.39 -3.19
C VAL A 189 -4.58 16.80 -2.85
N ARG A 190 -4.85 18.11 -2.85
CA ARG A 190 -6.19 18.69 -2.69
C ARG A 190 -7.18 18.14 -3.72
N ASP A 191 -6.76 18.05 -4.98
CA ASP A 191 -7.62 17.54 -6.05
C ASP A 191 -7.96 16.06 -5.87
N TRP A 192 -7.03 15.24 -5.39
CA TRP A 192 -7.32 13.85 -5.04
C TRP A 192 -8.41 13.74 -3.97
N LEU A 193 -8.34 14.61 -2.96
CA LEU A 193 -9.27 14.62 -1.83
C LEU A 193 -10.66 15.17 -2.19
N LYS A 194 -10.76 16.22 -3.01
CA LYS A 194 -12.03 16.94 -3.23
C LYS A 194 -12.54 16.93 -4.67
N HIS A 195 -11.67 16.88 -5.68
CA HIS A 195 -12.11 17.11 -7.06
C HIS A 195 -12.95 15.94 -7.59
N LYS A 196 -14.02 16.25 -8.35
CA LYS A 196 -15.01 15.26 -8.83
C LYS A 196 -14.41 14.16 -9.71
N ASN A 197 -13.38 14.48 -10.50
CA ASN A 197 -12.71 13.53 -11.39
C ASN A 197 -11.98 12.41 -10.63
N TYR A 198 -11.69 12.60 -9.34
CA TYR A 198 -11.01 11.61 -8.51
C TYR A 198 -11.95 10.76 -7.66
N THR A 199 -13.27 10.79 -7.92
CA THR A 199 -14.25 10.00 -7.16
C THR A 199 -13.95 8.49 -7.21
N VAL A 200 -13.58 7.96 -8.38
CA VAL A 200 -13.21 6.55 -8.53
C VAL A 200 -11.90 6.24 -7.81
N PHE A 201 -10.94 7.16 -7.86
CA PHE A 201 -9.68 7.04 -7.12
C PHE A 201 -9.92 6.96 -5.62
N ARG A 202 -10.71 7.88 -5.04
CA ARG A 202 -11.06 7.87 -3.61
C ARG A 202 -11.70 6.56 -3.18
N LYS A 203 -12.73 6.10 -3.89
CA LYS A 203 -13.38 4.80 -3.61
C LYS A 203 -12.39 3.63 -3.60
N ARG A 204 -11.39 3.64 -4.50
CA ARG A 204 -10.34 2.62 -4.54
C ARG A 204 -9.40 2.74 -3.35
N CYS A 205 -9.01 3.95 -2.99
CA CYS A 205 -8.16 4.19 -1.83
C CYS A 205 -8.86 3.80 -0.53
N ASP A 206 -10.13 4.19 -0.35
CA ASP A 206 -10.95 3.79 0.80
C ASP A 206 -11.04 2.26 0.90
N ALA A 207 -11.38 1.58 -0.19
CA ALA A 207 -11.43 0.11 -0.20
C ALA A 207 -10.08 -0.55 0.10
N ALA A 208 -8.97 0.04 -0.37
CA ALA A 208 -7.62 -0.45 -0.07
C ALA A 208 -7.25 -0.23 1.41
N THR A 209 -7.61 0.92 1.98
CA THR A 209 -7.41 1.23 3.40
C THR A 209 -8.23 0.29 4.28
N ASP A 210 -9.50 0.07 3.95
CA ASP A 210 -10.37 -0.87 4.65
C ASP A 210 -9.81 -2.30 4.58
N TYR A 211 -9.39 -2.74 3.39
CA TYR A 211 -8.76 -4.05 3.21
C TYR A 211 -7.50 -4.21 4.07
N MET A 212 -6.62 -3.20 4.09
CA MET A 212 -5.40 -3.25 4.88
C MET A 212 -5.70 -3.25 6.39
N ARG A 213 -6.70 -2.48 6.82
CA ARG A 213 -7.19 -2.47 8.20
C ARG A 213 -7.77 -3.83 8.58
N ASP A 214 -8.65 -4.40 7.76
CA ASP A 214 -9.23 -5.73 7.95
C ASP A 214 -8.15 -6.82 8.02
N LYS A 215 -7.16 -6.76 7.12
CA LYS A 215 -6.03 -7.69 7.10
C LYS A 215 -5.23 -7.60 8.38
N TYR A 216 -4.91 -6.39 8.83
CA TYR A 216 -4.19 -6.16 10.08
C TYR A 216 -4.96 -6.69 11.30
N LEU A 217 -6.26 -6.39 11.38
CA LEU A 217 -7.15 -6.91 12.42
C LEU A 217 -7.20 -8.45 12.40
N PHE A 218 -7.30 -9.04 11.21
CA PHE A 218 -7.28 -10.49 11.05
C PHE A 218 -5.95 -11.11 11.50
N ASP A 219 -4.82 -10.50 11.13
CA ASP A 219 -3.48 -10.94 11.54
C ASP A 219 -3.29 -10.82 13.06
N LEU A 220 -3.94 -9.84 13.71
CA LEU A 220 -4.03 -9.73 15.17
C LEU A 220 -5.02 -10.72 15.81
N GLY A 221 -5.65 -11.60 15.03
CA GLY A 221 -6.62 -12.59 15.52
C GLY A 221 -7.99 -12.02 15.86
N VAL A 222 -8.27 -10.77 15.51
CA VAL A 222 -9.59 -10.16 15.69
C VAL A 222 -10.53 -10.76 14.65
N LYS A 223 -11.44 -11.62 15.12
CA LYS A 223 -12.47 -12.22 14.26
C LYS A 223 -13.49 -11.15 13.89
N ARG A 224 -13.70 -10.93 12.59
CA ARG A 224 -14.83 -10.12 12.10
C ARG A 224 -16.12 -10.64 12.73
N GLN A 225 -16.78 -9.83 13.55
CA GLN A 225 -18.16 -10.08 13.90
C GLN A 225 -18.95 -9.98 12.60
N ARG A 226 -19.57 -11.09 12.18
CA ARG A 226 -20.44 -11.06 11.00
C ARG A 226 -21.59 -10.09 11.29
N PRO A 227 -21.96 -9.21 10.35
CA PRO A 227 -23.24 -8.53 10.41
C PRO A 227 -24.39 -9.54 10.34
#